data_AF-A0A7C7VAZ3-F1
#
_entry.id   AF-A0A7C7VAZ3-F1
#
_cell.length_a   1.000
_cell.length_b   1.000
_cell.length_c   1.000
_cell.angle_alpha   90.00
_cell.angle_beta   90.00
_cell.angle_gamma   90.00
#
_symmetry.space_group_name_H-M   'P 1'
#
loop_
_entity.id
_entity.type
_entity.pdbx_description
1 polymer ?
#
loop_
_entity_poly.entity_id
_entity_poly.type
_entity_poly.pdbx_seq_one_letter_code
_entity_poly.pdbx_strand_id
1 'polypeptide(L)'
;MSRTAEHNLPLLPLVLADVPDGLARALEQEGVPAEPFSPGSGQGRVVLFDSRARGRPGVEAGQVAVDVHRLRELFRHDPFVALGDEGSTRAAWALGPYRPTEEVARVDKRWVRWRLLAHLRSMVEDAGGIWIRLSSCPWPYQSALNFRIDYDEYHPSDFRAVQDAMAGYEEATSHFVCGASYESARGALARLRGLDVGSHGYHHHTYRTVEENVTNIARGIDVLVRAGLQPSGFAAPHGRFHRNLLEAAETLGIEHSSEFGLAYDEVPFRPAAGGVLEVPVHPVCLGIVQEAARAGKNGSPTDTPAAPARAWVEHVRGFADAQHRLGEPIFLYGHPTGRLGRYPQALAAVLHDTSNLPAVWKTTLAEFARWWRFRIQVRLTVWLEHGSYVVKVERPPGPYRLAIRYYRGQRMAVVPLEAEAVRFSPNALSYVCQPAELPQRPVPLGRPGGLRHQLQRILDWETVTPFDEIPVNSWRNLAKRTLRLLWSTAIHRRLRPVQLSTSRGGDRPPKG
;
A
#
# COMPACT_ATOMS: atom_id res chain seq x y z
N MET A 1 41.14 -8.84 43.56
CA MET A 1 39.96 -7.98 43.26
C MET A 1 39.41 -8.40 41.92
N SER A 2 38.46 -9.34 41.94
CA SER A 2 37.73 -9.77 40.74
C SER A 2 36.83 -8.61 40.34
N ARG A 3 37.09 -7.97 39.19
CA ARG A 3 36.07 -7.15 38.54
C ARG A 3 34.94 -8.12 38.22
N THR A 4 33.92 -8.15 39.06
CA THR A 4 32.64 -8.79 38.75
C THR A 4 32.30 -8.38 37.33
N ALA A 5 32.24 -9.35 36.42
CA ALA A 5 31.81 -9.13 35.06
C ALA A 5 30.43 -8.50 35.14
N GLU A 6 30.36 -7.16 35.07
CA GLU A 6 29.12 -6.47 34.77
C GLU A 6 28.61 -7.13 33.50
N HIS A 7 27.54 -7.89 33.62
CA HIS A 7 26.91 -8.57 32.51
C HIS A 7 26.57 -7.50 31.47
N ASN A 8 27.40 -7.42 30.43
CA ASN A 8 27.23 -6.43 29.38
C ASN A 8 26.08 -6.89 28.49
N LEU A 9 24.85 -6.67 28.97
CA LEU A 9 23.63 -6.98 28.24
C LEU A 9 23.68 -6.30 26.87
N PRO A 10 23.24 -6.98 25.80
CA PRO A 10 23.15 -6.35 24.50
C PRO A 10 22.19 -5.15 24.56
N LEU A 11 22.51 -4.10 23.81
CA LEU A 11 21.68 -2.90 23.68
C LEU A 11 20.43 -3.15 22.83
N LEU A 12 20.50 -4.12 21.91
CA LEU A 12 19.38 -4.61 21.11
C LEU A 12 19.48 -6.14 21.00
N PRO A 13 18.35 -6.87 20.94
CA PRO A 13 16.98 -6.39 20.69
C PRO A 13 16.29 -5.63 21.85
N LEU A 14 15.23 -4.90 21.52
CA LEU A 14 14.25 -4.41 22.49
C LEU A 14 13.41 -5.59 22.99
N VAL A 15 13.29 -5.78 24.28
CA VAL A 15 12.54 -6.90 24.86
C VAL A 15 11.09 -6.50 25.08
N LEU A 16 10.13 -7.27 24.57
CA LEU A 16 8.70 -6.94 24.54
C LEU A 16 7.93 -7.71 25.62
N ALA A 17 7.60 -7.05 26.74
CA ALA A 17 6.83 -7.61 27.85
C ALA A 17 5.38 -7.12 27.83
N ASP A 18 4.45 -7.94 27.31
CA ASP A 18 3.01 -7.63 27.26
C ASP A 18 2.70 -6.28 26.57
N VAL A 19 3.40 -5.96 25.47
CA VAL A 19 3.17 -4.74 24.68
C VAL A 19 1.96 -4.89 23.73
N PRO A 20 1.31 -3.78 23.30
CA PRO A 20 0.23 -3.86 22.32
C PRO A 20 0.68 -4.38 20.95
N ASP A 21 -0.14 -5.20 20.29
CA ASP A 21 0.14 -5.76 18.96
C ASP A 21 0.43 -4.69 17.90
N GLY A 22 -0.20 -3.52 18.00
CA GLY A 22 0.08 -2.39 17.13
C GLY A 22 1.53 -1.91 17.23
N LEU A 23 2.12 -1.92 18.43
CA LEU A 23 3.52 -1.55 18.62
C LEU A 23 4.47 -2.64 18.11
N ALA A 24 4.22 -3.90 18.45
CA ALA A 24 5.04 -5.02 18.00
C ALA A 24 5.14 -5.05 16.47
N ARG A 25 4.00 -4.90 15.78
CA ARG A 25 3.96 -4.80 14.31
C ARG A 25 4.68 -3.56 13.78
N ALA A 26 4.54 -2.41 14.42
CA ALA A 26 5.25 -1.20 14.00
C ALA A 26 6.77 -1.35 14.08
N LEU A 27 7.28 -2.03 15.11
CA LEU A 27 8.71 -2.34 15.27
C LEU A 27 9.20 -3.33 14.20
N GLU A 28 8.45 -4.42 13.96
CA GLU A 28 8.77 -5.39 12.90
C GLU A 28 8.77 -4.74 11.52
N GLN A 29 7.73 -3.98 11.21
CA GLN A 29 7.57 -3.21 9.98
C GLN A 29 8.76 -2.28 9.76
N GLU A 30 9.15 -1.52 10.78
CA GLU A 30 10.34 -0.67 10.71
C GLU A 30 11.66 -1.43 10.71
N GLY A 31 11.68 -2.72 11.02
CA GLY A 31 12.88 -3.54 11.14
C GLY A 31 13.75 -3.13 12.33
N VAL A 32 13.13 -2.67 13.42
CA VAL A 32 13.78 -2.44 14.71
C VAL A 32 13.91 -3.79 15.42
N PRO A 33 15.11 -4.22 15.82
CA PRO A 33 15.29 -5.51 16.48
C PRO A 33 14.51 -5.57 17.79
N ALA A 34 13.59 -6.53 17.88
CA ALA A 34 12.75 -6.74 19.05
C ALA A 34 12.45 -8.23 19.23
N GLU A 35 12.34 -8.68 20.48
CA GLU A 35 12.07 -10.07 20.84
C GLU A 35 11.07 -10.16 22.01
N PRO A 36 10.21 -11.20 22.07
CA PRO A 36 9.30 -11.41 23.20
C PRO A 36 10.04 -11.58 24.53
N PHE A 37 9.48 -11.01 25.60
CA PHE A 37 10.05 -11.15 26.94
C PHE A 37 10.02 -12.60 27.43
N SER A 38 11.20 -13.11 27.79
CA SER A 38 11.38 -14.39 28.45
C SER A 38 11.98 -14.16 29.85
N PRO A 39 11.31 -14.54 30.95
CA PRO A 39 11.84 -14.38 32.30
C PRO A 39 13.22 -15.03 32.46
N GLY A 40 14.16 -14.35 33.12
CA GLY A 40 15.54 -14.83 33.29
C GLY A 40 16.44 -14.69 32.05
N SER A 41 15.93 -14.15 30.94
CA SER A 41 16.72 -13.96 29.73
C SER A 41 17.44 -12.60 29.72
N GLY A 42 18.76 -12.64 29.56
CA GLY A 42 19.60 -11.44 29.37
C GLY A 42 19.58 -10.92 27.93
N GLN A 43 18.46 -11.04 27.21
CA GLN A 43 18.38 -10.86 25.75
C GLN A 43 18.47 -9.40 25.28
N GLY A 44 18.27 -8.42 26.17
CA GLY A 44 18.33 -7.01 25.82
C GLY A 44 18.28 -6.11 27.04
N ARG A 45 18.94 -4.95 26.97
CA ARG A 45 18.98 -3.96 28.04
C ARG A 45 17.64 -3.26 28.26
N VAL A 46 16.91 -2.94 27.20
CA VAL A 46 15.65 -2.19 27.29
C VAL A 46 14.46 -3.14 27.20
N VAL A 47 13.60 -3.13 28.22
CA VAL A 47 12.37 -3.92 28.30
C VAL A 47 11.17 -2.98 28.13
N LEU A 48 10.49 -3.07 27.00
CA LEU A 48 9.25 -2.34 26.74
C LEU A 48 8.08 -3.09 27.40
N PHE A 49 7.22 -2.37 28.11
CA PHE A 49 6.00 -2.95 28.69
C PHE A 49 4.84 -1.96 28.67
N ASP A 50 3.60 -2.44 28.76
CA ASP A 50 2.41 -1.59 28.86
C ASP A 50 1.76 -1.71 30.24
N SER A 51 1.87 -0.66 31.05
CA SER A 51 1.30 -0.63 32.41
C SER A 51 -0.23 -0.82 32.46
N ARG A 52 -0.95 -0.65 31.33
CA ARG A 52 -2.37 -0.98 31.24
C ARG A 52 -2.67 -2.48 31.12
N ALA A 53 -1.78 -3.23 30.47
CA ALA A 53 -1.96 -4.67 30.28
C ALA A 53 -1.54 -5.42 31.54
N ARG A 54 -0.39 -5.03 32.11
CA ARG A 54 0.18 -5.65 33.30
C ARG A 54 1.04 -4.65 34.08
N GLY A 55 1.17 -4.88 35.39
CA GLY A 55 2.15 -4.15 36.21
C GLY A 55 3.58 -4.31 35.69
N ARG A 56 4.48 -3.43 36.16
CA ARG A 56 5.89 -3.42 35.76
C ARG A 56 6.51 -4.82 35.87
N PRO A 57 7.13 -5.35 34.80
CA PRO A 57 7.76 -6.66 34.86
C PRO A 57 8.96 -6.65 35.81
N GLY A 58 9.25 -7.80 36.42
CA GLY A 58 10.55 -8.02 37.04
C GLY A 58 11.62 -8.03 35.96
N VAL A 59 12.65 -7.19 36.10
CA VAL A 59 13.75 -7.06 35.14
C VAL A 59 15.06 -7.47 35.78
N GLU A 60 15.97 -8.01 34.98
CA GLU A 60 17.30 -8.46 35.41
C GLU A 60 18.23 -7.29 35.74
N ALA A 61 19.32 -7.57 36.45
CA ALA A 61 20.35 -6.57 36.72
C ALA A 61 20.89 -5.98 35.41
N GLY A 62 20.85 -4.65 35.29
CA GLY A 62 21.26 -3.91 34.09
C GLY A 62 20.16 -3.67 33.06
N GLN A 63 18.98 -4.28 33.22
CA GLN A 63 17.83 -3.97 32.37
C GLN A 63 17.08 -2.71 32.84
N VAL A 64 16.49 -1.99 31.89
CA VAL A 64 15.68 -0.80 32.12
C VAL A 64 14.30 -1.01 31.52
N ALA A 65 13.26 -0.94 32.37
CA ALA A 65 11.88 -1.06 31.95
C ALA A 65 11.35 0.29 31.45
N VAL A 66 10.76 0.33 30.26
CA VAL A 66 10.18 1.51 29.61
C VAL A 66 8.69 1.27 29.38
N ASP A 67 7.87 2.11 30.01
CA ASP A 67 6.41 2.01 29.93
C ASP A 67 5.86 2.68 28.66
N VAL A 68 5.40 1.88 27.70
CA VAL A 68 4.84 2.36 26.43
C VAL A 68 3.44 2.94 26.59
N HIS A 69 2.80 2.81 27.77
CA HIS A 69 1.52 3.45 28.04
C HIS A 69 1.55 4.96 27.80
N ARG A 70 2.66 5.61 28.18
CA ARG A 70 2.88 7.06 28.05
C ARG A 70 2.78 7.55 26.61
N LEU A 71 3.06 6.69 25.62
CA LEU A 71 2.96 7.06 24.21
C LEU A 71 1.52 7.42 23.81
N ARG A 72 0.50 6.91 24.53
CA ARG A 72 -0.91 7.22 24.25
C ARG A 72 -1.27 8.68 24.50
N GLU A 73 -0.58 9.35 25.42
CA GLU A 73 -0.82 10.75 25.79
C GLU A 73 -0.53 11.72 24.62
N LEU A 74 0.24 11.27 23.63
CA LEU A 74 0.65 12.04 22.47
C LEU A 74 -0.38 12.02 21.33
N PHE A 75 -1.44 11.21 21.46
CA PHE A 75 -2.43 10.98 20.41
C PHE A 75 -3.85 11.22 20.93
N ARG A 76 -4.72 11.69 20.02
CA ARG A 76 -6.15 11.85 20.31
C ARG A 76 -6.88 10.52 20.51
N HIS A 77 -6.39 9.47 19.85
CA HIS A 77 -6.91 8.12 19.90
C HIS A 77 -5.75 7.16 20.19
N ASP A 78 -6.05 5.98 20.74
CA ASP A 78 -5.02 4.99 21.03
C ASP A 78 -4.25 4.64 19.73
N PRO A 79 -2.94 4.97 19.65
CA PRO A 79 -2.15 4.77 18.44
C PRO A 79 -1.99 3.29 18.10
N PHE A 80 -1.98 2.41 19.10
CA PHE A 80 -1.80 0.97 18.88
C PHE A 80 -3.06 0.36 18.25
N VAL A 81 -4.23 0.82 18.65
CA VAL A 81 -5.50 0.47 18.01
C VAL A 81 -5.58 1.06 16.60
N ALA A 82 -5.17 2.32 16.44
CA ALA A 82 -5.21 3.02 15.15
C ALA A 82 -4.34 2.33 14.07
N LEU A 83 -3.19 1.77 14.45
CA LEU A 83 -2.35 0.96 13.53
C LEU A 83 -3.04 -0.33 13.06
N GLY A 84 -3.95 -0.88 13.88
CA GLY A 84 -4.78 -2.03 13.52
C GLY A 84 -6.06 -1.69 12.77
N ASP A 85 -6.32 -0.42 12.45
CA ASP A 85 -7.58 -0.02 11.81
C ASP A 85 -7.71 -0.60 10.39
N GLU A 86 -8.81 -1.28 10.12
CA GLU A 86 -9.12 -1.86 8.79
C GLU A 86 -10.20 -1.07 8.05
N GLY A 87 -10.61 0.09 8.60
CA GLY A 87 -11.68 0.90 8.01
C GLY A 87 -11.17 1.73 6.84
N SER A 88 -12.08 2.04 5.92
CA SER A 88 -11.86 3.00 4.84
C SER A 88 -12.62 4.30 5.06
N THR A 89 -12.14 5.38 4.45
CA THR A 89 -12.81 6.68 4.37
C THR A 89 -12.52 7.34 3.03
N ARG A 90 -13.43 8.22 2.58
CA ARG A 90 -13.10 9.11 1.47
C ARG A 90 -12.18 10.22 1.96
N ALA A 91 -11.12 10.48 1.22
CA ALA A 91 -10.17 11.54 1.50
C ALA A 91 -9.89 12.38 0.24
N ALA A 92 -9.34 13.58 0.43
CA ALA A 92 -9.01 14.51 -0.64
C ALA A 92 -7.56 14.97 -0.58
N TRP A 93 -6.96 15.18 -1.75
CA TRP A 93 -5.64 15.80 -1.91
C TRP A 93 -5.78 17.17 -2.58
N ALA A 94 -4.77 18.03 -2.43
CA ALA A 94 -4.75 19.32 -3.10
C ALA A 94 -3.62 19.34 -4.13
N LEU A 95 -3.98 19.35 -5.42
CA LEU A 95 -3.07 19.36 -6.55
C LEU A 95 -3.32 20.63 -7.37
N GLY A 96 -2.76 21.75 -6.92
CA GLY A 96 -3.07 23.07 -7.47
C GLY A 96 -4.57 23.38 -7.39
N PRO A 97 -5.27 23.65 -8.51
CA PRO A 97 -6.71 23.91 -8.50
C PRO A 97 -7.55 22.63 -8.34
N TYR A 98 -6.96 21.44 -8.50
CA TYR A 98 -7.68 20.18 -8.47
C TYR A 98 -7.74 19.60 -7.06
N ARG A 99 -8.91 19.04 -6.71
CA ARG A 99 -9.14 18.33 -5.44
C ARG A 99 -9.56 16.89 -5.72
N PRO A 100 -8.64 16.02 -6.17
CA PRO A 100 -8.93 14.61 -6.34
C PRO A 100 -9.37 13.97 -5.02
N THR A 101 -10.27 13.01 -5.10
CA THR A 101 -10.79 12.27 -3.96
C THR A 101 -10.75 10.79 -4.22
N GLU A 102 -10.44 10.00 -3.21
CA GLU A 102 -10.38 8.55 -3.28
C GLU A 102 -10.84 7.93 -1.95
N GLU A 103 -11.32 6.69 -1.99
CA GLU A 103 -11.56 5.87 -0.80
C GLU A 103 -10.28 5.17 -0.37
N VAL A 104 -9.71 5.59 0.77
CA VAL A 104 -8.44 5.09 1.30
C VAL A 104 -8.59 4.63 2.74
N ALA A 105 -7.52 4.10 3.34
CA ALA A 105 -7.47 3.80 4.76
C ALA A 105 -7.98 4.97 5.61
N ARG A 106 -8.83 4.67 6.60
CA ARG A 106 -9.43 5.66 7.50
C ARG A 106 -8.39 6.34 8.38
N VAL A 107 -7.36 5.60 8.76
CA VAL A 107 -6.23 6.07 9.56
C VAL A 107 -5.02 6.22 8.65
N ASP A 108 -4.37 7.38 8.75
CA ASP A 108 -3.04 7.61 8.22
C ASP A 108 -2.01 6.84 9.05
N LYS A 109 -1.88 5.54 8.79
CA LYS A 109 -1.04 4.60 9.55
C LYS A 109 0.44 5.01 9.51
N ARG A 110 0.89 5.53 8.37
CA ARG A 110 2.23 6.10 8.19
C ARG A 110 2.52 7.20 9.20
N TRP A 111 1.63 8.17 9.31
CA TRP A 111 1.79 9.26 10.27
C TRP A 111 1.76 8.76 11.72
N VAL A 112 0.83 7.85 12.05
CA VAL A 112 0.74 7.27 13.41
C VAL A 112 2.03 6.54 13.75
N ARG A 113 2.50 5.64 12.88
CA ARG A 113 3.72 4.85 13.05
C ARG A 113 4.95 5.74 13.18
N TRP A 114 5.13 6.67 12.26
CA TRP A 114 6.28 7.58 12.26
C TRP A 114 6.36 8.38 13.56
N ARG A 115 5.24 8.99 13.98
CA ARG A 115 5.19 9.77 15.22
C ARG A 115 5.40 8.89 16.44
N LEU A 116 4.75 7.73 16.50
CA LEU A 116 4.84 6.78 17.62
C LEU A 116 6.30 6.35 17.84
N LEU A 117 6.97 5.94 16.76
CA LEU A 117 8.32 5.41 16.85
C LEU A 117 9.38 6.50 17.03
N ALA A 118 9.13 7.72 16.57
CA ALA A 118 9.99 8.86 16.91
C ALA A 118 10.03 9.14 18.43
N HIS A 119 8.88 9.03 19.11
CA HIS A 119 8.82 9.23 20.56
C HIS A 119 9.33 8.01 21.33
N LEU A 120 9.00 6.79 20.87
CA LEU A 120 9.57 5.58 21.46
C LEU A 120 11.10 5.57 21.37
N ARG A 121 11.66 6.01 20.23
CA ARG A 121 13.11 6.18 20.10
C ARG A 121 13.69 7.07 21.19
N SER A 122 13.09 8.25 21.43
CA SER A 122 13.55 9.15 22.50
C SER A 122 13.53 8.45 23.85
N MET A 123 12.44 7.74 24.17
CA MET A 123 12.32 7.00 25.43
C MET A 123 13.37 5.89 25.57
N VAL A 124 13.71 5.21 24.48
CA VAL A 124 14.77 4.18 24.45
C VAL A 124 16.16 4.80 24.62
N GLU A 125 16.45 5.91 23.94
CA GLU A 125 17.71 6.64 24.06
C GLU A 125 17.90 7.21 25.48
N ASP A 126 16.84 7.78 26.07
CA ASP A 126 16.83 8.28 27.46
C ASP A 126 17.04 7.17 28.49
N ALA A 127 16.62 5.94 28.17
CA ALA A 127 16.87 4.74 28.97
C ALA A 127 18.29 4.16 28.78
N GLY A 128 19.17 4.83 28.04
CA GLY A 128 20.53 4.38 27.75
C GLY A 128 20.61 3.25 26.72
N GLY A 129 19.54 3.08 25.93
CA GLY A 129 19.49 2.21 24.76
C GLY A 129 19.98 2.91 23.48
N ILE A 130 19.82 2.23 22.35
CA ILE A 130 20.13 2.76 21.02
C ILE A 130 18.99 2.47 20.06
N TRP A 131 18.95 3.21 18.95
CA TRP A 131 17.96 2.99 17.90
C TRP A 131 18.62 2.64 16.57
N ILE A 132 18.49 1.38 16.21
CA ILE A 132 18.93 0.83 14.92
C ILE A 132 17.72 0.17 14.27
N ARG A 133 17.56 0.39 12.96
CA ARG A 133 16.62 -0.35 12.14
C ARG A 133 17.27 -0.88 10.87
N LEU A 134 16.74 -1.95 10.30
CA LEU A 134 17.11 -2.39 8.94
C LEU A 134 16.63 -1.38 7.90
N SER A 135 17.44 -1.14 6.86
CA SER A 135 17.01 -0.32 5.72
C SER A 135 15.76 -0.90 5.04
N SER A 136 14.90 -0.04 4.48
CA SER A 136 13.66 -0.45 3.81
C SER A 136 13.90 -1.06 2.41
N CYS A 137 15.10 -0.91 1.86
CA CYS A 137 15.54 -1.49 0.59
C CYS A 137 16.94 -2.12 0.75
N PRO A 138 17.35 -3.02 -0.17
CA PRO A 138 18.69 -3.58 -0.17
C PRO A 138 19.77 -2.51 -0.34
N TRP A 139 20.95 -2.74 0.24
CA TRP A 139 22.12 -1.89 -0.01
C TRP A 139 22.60 -2.05 -1.46
N PRO A 140 22.96 -0.98 -2.19
CA PRO A 140 23.24 0.40 -1.73
C PRO A 140 22.09 1.39 -1.90
N TYR A 141 20.86 0.91 -2.07
CA TYR A 141 19.75 1.78 -2.39
C TYR A 141 19.26 2.58 -1.18
N GLN A 142 18.78 3.79 -1.45
CA GLN A 142 18.17 4.69 -0.48
C GLN A 142 16.65 4.48 -0.41
N SER A 143 16.02 4.26 -1.56
CA SER A 143 14.57 4.08 -1.75
C SER A 143 14.33 3.02 -2.84
N ALA A 144 13.07 2.63 -3.05
CA ALA A 144 12.64 1.73 -4.10
C ALA A 144 11.55 2.40 -4.94
N LEU A 145 11.53 2.12 -6.23
CA LEU A 145 10.58 2.65 -7.20
C LEU A 145 9.81 1.50 -7.85
N ASN A 146 8.49 1.65 -7.90
CA ASN A 146 7.61 0.85 -8.73
C ASN A 146 6.46 1.72 -9.25
N PHE A 147 6.06 1.49 -10.50
CA PHE A 147 4.83 1.99 -11.07
C PHE A 147 3.89 0.81 -11.39
N ARG A 148 2.80 0.71 -10.64
CA ARG A 148 1.76 -0.29 -10.83
C ARG A 148 0.80 0.14 -11.94
N ILE A 149 0.51 -0.76 -12.88
CA ILE A 149 -0.42 -0.53 -13.97
C ILE A 149 -1.61 -1.47 -13.81
N ASP A 150 -2.77 -0.89 -13.56
CA ASP A 150 -4.03 -1.61 -13.35
C ASP A 150 -4.79 -1.65 -14.69
N TYR A 151 -4.89 -2.83 -15.28
CA TYR A 151 -5.51 -3.09 -16.59
C TYR A 151 -6.98 -3.46 -16.42
N ASP A 152 -7.81 -2.48 -16.08
CA ASP A 152 -9.24 -2.68 -15.79
C ASP A 152 -10.05 -3.04 -17.03
N GLU A 153 -9.77 -2.35 -18.14
CA GLU A 153 -10.44 -2.48 -19.43
C GLU A 153 -9.39 -2.56 -20.56
N TYR A 154 -9.71 -3.26 -21.64
CA TYR A 154 -8.83 -3.35 -22.80
C TYR A 154 -9.22 -2.36 -23.90
N HIS A 155 -8.34 -1.39 -24.15
CA HIS A 155 -8.40 -0.52 -25.32
C HIS A 155 -7.07 -0.59 -26.10
N PRO A 156 -7.03 -1.13 -27.33
CA PRO A 156 -5.77 -1.44 -28.02
C PRO A 156 -4.81 -0.26 -28.18
N SER A 157 -5.30 0.95 -28.47
CA SER A 157 -4.41 2.12 -28.62
C SER A 157 -3.84 2.58 -27.29
N ASP A 158 -4.63 2.52 -26.22
CA ASP A 158 -4.24 3.03 -24.90
C ASP A 158 -3.25 2.03 -24.27
N PHE A 159 -3.51 0.73 -24.45
CA PHE A 159 -2.56 -0.34 -24.10
C PHE A 159 -1.21 -0.14 -24.80
N ARG A 160 -1.21 0.05 -26.13
CA ARG A 160 0.04 0.27 -26.88
C ARG A 160 0.77 1.53 -26.43
N ALA A 161 0.05 2.65 -26.26
CA ALA A 161 0.66 3.90 -25.82
C ALA A 161 1.31 3.79 -24.44
N VAL A 162 0.72 3.02 -23.51
CA VAL A 162 1.35 2.74 -22.21
C VAL A 162 2.59 1.86 -22.36
N GLN A 163 2.52 0.82 -23.18
CA GLN A 163 3.67 -0.07 -23.46
C GLN A 163 4.84 0.70 -24.10
N ASP A 164 4.56 1.62 -25.01
CA ASP A 164 5.57 2.47 -25.64
C ASP A 164 6.18 3.45 -24.63
N ALA A 165 5.36 4.01 -23.73
CA ALA A 165 5.82 4.96 -22.71
C ALA A 165 6.64 4.33 -21.57
N MET A 166 6.46 3.03 -21.31
CA MET A 166 7.18 2.30 -20.26
C MET A 166 8.42 1.57 -20.78
N ALA A 167 8.68 1.58 -22.10
CA ALA A 167 9.82 0.90 -22.69
C ALA A 167 11.14 1.34 -22.05
N GLY A 168 11.94 0.37 -21.58
CA GLY A 168 13.18 0.62 -20.83
C GLY A 168 13.01 0.81 -19.32
N TYR A 169 11.78 0.73 -18.80
CA TYR A 169 11.45 0.80 -17.37
C TYR A 169 10.76 -0.47 -16.85
N GLU A 170 10.85 -1.59 -17.57
CA GLU A 170 10.14 -2.83 -17.28
C GLU A 170 10.43 -3.37 -15.86
N GLU A 171 11.68 -3.21 -15.40
CA GLU A 171 12.12 -3.59 -14.05
C GLU A 171 11.52 -2.74 -12.93
N ALA A 172 10.92 -1.59 -13.25
CA ALA A 172 10.26 -0.68 -12.32
C ALA A 172 8.73 -0.71 -12.44
N THR A 173 8.16 -1.69 -13.13
CA THR A 173 6.71 -1.77 -13.37
C THR A 173 6.11 -3.10 -12.95
N SER A 174 4.87 -3.06 -12.48
CA SER A 174 4.06 -4.24 -12.15
C SER A 174 2.67 -4.12 -12.78
N HIS A 175 2.13 -5.21 -13.31
CA HIS A 175 0.97 -5.21 -14.20
C HIS A 175 -0.17 -6.04 -13.61
N PHE A 176 -1.24 -5.41 -13.14
CA PHE A 176 -2.38 -6.12 -12.55
C PHE A 176 -3.52 -6.19 -13.55
N VAL A 177 -3.91 -7.41 -13.94
CA VAL A 177 -4.79 -7.61 -15.10
C VAL A 177 -6.16 -8.13 -14.69
N CYS A 178 -7.20 -7.43 -15.17
CA CYS A 178 -8.59 -7.88 -15.05
C CYS A 178 -8.87 -8.99 -16.08
N GLY A 179 -9.19 -10.19 -15.59
CA GLY A 179 -9.34 -11.39 -16.42
C GLY A 179 -10.42 -11.24 -17.50
N ALA A 180 -11.62 -10.81 -17.15
CA ALA A 180 -12.75 -10.67 -18.08
C ALA A 180 -12.44 -9.70 -19.23
N SER A 181 -11.74 -8.62 -18.93
CA SER A 181 -11.39 -7.58 -19.90
C SER A 181 -10.30 -8.01 -20.89
N TYR A 182 -9.44 -8.96 -20.52
CA TYR A 182 -8.27 -9.35 -21.31
C TYR A 182 -8.30 -10.80 -21.84
N GLU A 183 -9.23 -11.64 -21.41
CA GLU A 183 -9.31 -13.06 -21.81
C GLU A 183 -9.37 -13.25 -23.33
N SER A 184 -10.05 -12.36 -24.05
CA SER A 184 -10.12 -12.38 -25.52
C SER A 184 -8.90 -11.71 -26.20
N ALA A 185 -8.14 -10.90 -25.48
CA ALA A 185 -7.03 -10.10 -25.99
C ALA A 185 -5.69 -10.85 -25.92
N ARG A 186 -5.61 -12.06 -26.48
CA ARG A 186 -4.44 -12.95 -26.40
C ARG A 186 -3.11 -12.28 -26.80
N GLY A 187 -3.15 -11.41 -27.82
CA GLY A 187 -1.97 -10.66 -28.25
C GLY A 187 -1.48 -9.63 -27.23
N ALA A 188 -2.37 -9.04 -26.44
CA ALA A 188 -2.01 -8.14 -25.34
C ALA A 188 -1.40 -8.92 -24.18
N LEU A 189 -2.01 -10.04 -23.77
CA LEU A 189 -1.48 -10.91 -22.72
C LEU A 189 -0.10 -11.48 -23.09
N ALA A 190 0.11 -11.85 -24.37
CA ALA A 190 1.42 -12.32 -24.83
C ALA A 190 2.53 -11.26 -24.69
N ARG A 191 2.20 -9.96 -24.80
CA ARG A 191 3.16 -8.86 -24.61
C ARG A 191 3.54 -8.63 -23.15
N LEU A 192 2.78 -9.17 -22.19
CA LEU A 192 3.10 -9.08 -20.77
C LEU A 192 4.02 -10.22 -20.28
N ARG A 193 4.39 -11.17 -21.15
CA ARG A 193 5.29 -12.25 -20.78
C ARG A 193 6.68 -11.72 -20.43
N GLY A 194 7.23 -12.22 -19.33
CA GLY A 194 8.52 -11.77 -18.80
C GLY A 194 8.43 -10.50 -17.94
N LEU A 195 7.26 -9.86 -17.86
CA LEU A 195 7.00 -8.76 -16.93
C LEU A 195 6.43 -9.29 -15.60
N ASP A 196 6.46 -8.48 -14.56
CA ASP A 196 5.79 -8.78 -13.29
C ASP A 196 4.29 -8.59 -13.44
N VAL A 197 3.53 -9.69 -13.50
CA VAL A 197 2.08 -9.68 -13.68
C VAL A 197 1.40 -10.18 -12.42
N GLY A 198 0.38 -9.47 -11.96
CA GLY A 198 -0.53 -9.86 -10.89
C GLY A 198 -1.98 -9.98 -11.37
N SER A 199 -2.83 -10.59 -10.55
CA SER A 199 -4.27 -10.67 -10.81
C SER A 199 -4.98 -9.42 -10.31
N HIS A 200 -5.90 -8.88 -11.11
CA HIS A 200 -6.84 -7.83 -10.68
C HIS A 200 -8.28 -8.37 -10.53
N GLY A 201 -8.39 -9.69 -10.31
CA GLY A 201 -9.65 -10.42 -10.33
C GLY A 201 -10.11 -10.75 -11.76
N TYR A 202 -11.15 -11.58 -11.89
CA TYR A 202 -11.79 -11.80 -13.19
C TYR A 202 -12.70 -10.62 -13.54
N HIS A 203 -13.63 -10.30 -12.67
CA HIS A 203 -14.44 -9.09 -12.73
C HIS A 203 -13.75 -7.98 -11.94
N HIS A 204 -13.80 -6.74 -12.46
CA HIS A 204 -13.30 -5.54 -11.80
C HIS A 204 -14.21 -5.12 -10.63
N HIS A 205 -14.34 -6.01 -9.64
CA HIS A 205 -15.10 -5.83 -8.40
C HIS A 205 -14.48 -6.58 -7.24
N THR A 206 -14.70 -6.07 -6.03
CA THR A 206 -14.33 -6.71 -4.76
C THR A 206 -15.61 -7.10 -4.04
N TYR A 207 -15.83 -8.40 -3.84
CA TYR A 207 -17.07 -8.95 -3.29
C TYR A 207 -17.04 -8.99 -1.77
N ARG A 208 -18.20 -9.09 -1.12
CA ARG A 208 -18.24 -9.07 0.35
C ARG A 208 -17.93 -10.41 1.01
N THR A 209 -18.06 -11.54 0.34
CA THR A 209 -17.84 -12.87 0.93
C THR A 209 -16.49 -13.44 0.54
N VAL A 210 -15.98 -14.38 1.33
CA VAL A 210 -14.70 -15.04 1.05
C VAL A 210 -14.86 -15.86 -0.24
N GLU A 211 -15.94 -16.61 -0.36
CA GLU A 211 -16.20 -17.54 -1.47
C GLU A 211 -16.33 -16.82 -2.82
N GLU A 212 -17.02 -15.68 -2.86
CA GLU A 212 -17.13 -14.86 -4.07
C GLU A 212 -15.78 -14.28 -4.48
N ASN A 213 -14.96 -13.82 -3.51
CA ASN A 213 -13.62 -13.33 -3.80
C ASN A 213 -12.69 -14.46 -4.27
N VAL A 214 -12.70 -15.63 -3.61
CA VAL A 214 -11.93 -16.81 -4.04
C VAL A 214 -12.28 -17.14 -5.49
N THR A 215 -13.57 -17.21 -5.82
CA THR A 215 -14.04 -17.50 -7.18
C THR A 215 -13.56 -16.44 -8.18
N ASN A 216 -13.72 -15.16 -7.84
CA ASN A 216 -13.33 -14.07 -8.72
C ASN A 216 -11.82 -14.03 -8.98
N ILE A 217 -11.02 -14.17 -7.94
CA ILE A 217 -9.57 -14.07 -8.01
C ILE A 217 -9.00 -15.31 -8.73
N ALA A 218 -9.45 -16.51 -8.36
CA ALA A 218 -9.01 -17.76 -8.99
C ALA A 218 -9.30 -17.76 -10.50
N ARG A 219 -10.50 -17.35 -10.92
CA ARG A 219 -10.84 -17.25 -12.34
C ARG A 219 -9.96 -16.22 -13.08
N GLY A 220 -9.60 -15.11 -12.42
CA GLY A 220 -8.65 -14.14 -12.97
C GLY A 220 -7.25 -14.73 -13.15
N ILE A 221 -6.75 -15.45 -12.13
CA ILE A 221 -5.46 -16.17 -12.18
C ILE A 221 -5.47 -17.19 -13.33
N ASP A 222 -6.54 -17.97 -13.48
CA ASP A 222 -6.68 -18.98 -14.54
C ASP A 222 -6.54 -18.38 -15.94
N VAL A 223 -7.11 -17.20 -16.19
CA VAL A 223 -6.96 -16.49 -17.47
C VAL A 223 -5.49 -16.18 -17.75
N LEU A 224 -4.76 -15.68 -16.75
CA LEU A 224 -3.35 -15.33 -16.88
C LEU A 224 -2.47 -16.56 -17.07
N VAL A 225 -2.69 -17.62 -16.29
CA VAL A 225 -1.96 -18.89 -16.41
C VAL A 225 -2.18 -19.52 -17.78
N ARG A 226 -3.42 -19.55 -18.31
CA ARG A 226 -3.72 -20.04 -19.67
C ARG A 226 -3.04 -19.24 -20.77
N ALA A 227 -2.71 -17.96 -20.51
CA ALA A 227 -1.94 -17.14 -21.44
C ALA A 227 -0.42 -17.34 -21.34
N GLY A 228 0.04 -18.20 -20.40
CA GLY A 228 1.45 -18.48 -20.13
C GLY A 228 2.12 -17.44 -19.24
N LEU A 229 1.36 -16.73 -18.40
CA LEU A 229 1.87 -15.79 -17.40
C LEU A 229 1.95 -16.49 -16.03
N GLN A 230 2.74 -15.92 -15.12
CA GLN A 230 2.89 -16.41 -13.75
C GLN A 230 2.46 -15.29 -12.78
N PRO A 231 1.19 -15.25 -12.35
CA PRO A 231 0.69 -14.21 -11.47
C PRO A 231 1.46 -14.18 -10.13
N SER A 232 2.03 -13.04 -9.76
CA SER A 232 2.92 -12.89 -8.60
C SER A 232 2.23 -12.32 -7.35
N GLY A 233 1.08 -11.68 -7.52
CA GLY A 233 0.33 -11.01 -6.45
C GLY A 233 -1.09 -10.63 -6.87
N PHE A 234 -1.76 -9.89 -6.01
CA PHE A 234 -3.12 -9.38 -6.25
C PHE A 234 -3.22 -7.87 -5.98
N ALA A 235 -4.09 -7.19 -6.70
CA ALA A 235 -4.53 -5.84 -6.34
C ALA A 235 -6.05 -5.80 -6.43
N ALA A 236 -6.72 -5.26 -5.43
CA ALA A 236 -8.17 -5.17 -5.43
C ALA A 236 -8.65 -4.07 -6.38
N PRO A 237 -9.71 -4.33 -7.17
CA PRO A 237 -10.42 -3.28 -7.90
C PRO A 237 -10.80 -2.11 -7.01
N HIS A 238 -10.49 -0.89 -7.48
CA HIS A 238 -10.65 0.36 -6.72
C HIS A 238 -9.83 0.44 -5.42
N GLY A 239 -8.78 -0.36 -5.25
CA GLY A 239 -7.94 -0.41 -4.06
C GLY A 239 -8.70 -0.73 -2.77
N ARG A 240 -9.87 -1.37 -2.88
CA ARG A 240 -10.73 -1.68 -1.74
C ARG A 240 -10.11 -2.74 -0.85
N PHE A 241 -10.38 -2.62 0.44
CA PHE A 241 -9.98 -3.62 1.43
C PHE A 241 -11.15 -4.04 2.31
N HIS A 242 -11.17 -5.33 2.67
CA HIS A 242 -11.84 -5.84 3.86
C HIS A 242 -11.29 -7.23 4.20
N ARG A 243 -11.48 -7.67 5.45
CA ARG A 243 -10.96 -8.95 5.94
C ARG A 243 -11.31 -10.17 5.07
N ASN A 244 -12.53 -10.25 4.53
CA ASN A 244 -12.93 -11.38 3.69
C ASN A 244 -12.16 -11.45 2.35
N LEU A 245 -11.59 -10.32 1.88
CA LEU A 245 -10.75 -10.29 0.70
C LEU A 245 -9.36 -10.85 1.03
N LEU A 246 -8.81 -10.44 2.17
CA LEU A 246 -7.54 -10.93 2.69
C LEU A 246 -7.58 -12.45 2.89
N GLU A 247 -8.64 -12.96 3.53
CA GLU A 247 -8.84 -14.41 3.72
C GLU A 247 -8.95 -15.18 2.38
N ALA A 248 -9.59 -14.58 1.37
CA ALA A 248 -9.64 -15.15 0.03
C ALA A 248 -8.26 -15.19 -0.64
N ALA A 249 -7.47 -14.12 -0.49
CA ALA A 249 -6.11 -14.05 -1.01
C ALA A 249 -5.21 -15.12 -0.36
N GLU A 250 -5.35 -15.34 0.95
CA GLU A 250 -4.62 -16.40 1.68
C GLU A 250 -5.00 -17.80 1.23
N THR A 251 -6.30 -18.04 1.07
CA THR A 251 -6.82 -19.32 0.60
C THR A 251 -6.23 -19.70 -0.75
N LEU A 252 -5.93 -18.70 -1.59
CA LEU A 252 -5.34 -18.87 -2.92
C LEU A 252 -3.80 -18.87 -2.92
N GLY A 253 -3.16 -18.76 -1.75
CA GLY A 253 -1.71 -18.70 -1.65
C GLY A 253 -1.10 -17.44 -2.25
N ILE A 254 -1.86 -16.35 -2.36
CA ILE A 254 -1.34 -15.06 -2.82
C ILE A 254 -0.34 -14.56 -1.79
N GLU A 255 0.89 -14.34 -2.23
CA GLU A 255 1.95 -13.97 -1.30
C GLU A 255 1.88 -12.50 -0.88
N HIS A 256 1.47 -11.62 -1.80
CA HIS A 256 1.37 -10.18 -1.57
C HIS A 256 0.14 -9.56 -2.25
N SER A 257 -0.38 -8.52 -1.62
CA SER A 257 -1.45 -7.67 -2.16
C SER A 257 -1.12 -6.18 -2.06
N SER A 258 -1.96 -5.30 -2.61
CA SER A 258 -1.62 -3.89 -2.81
C SER A 258 -2.85 -2.97 -2.77
N GLU A 259 -3.48 -2.85 -1.61
CA GLU A 259 -4.70 -2.06 -1.42
C GLU A 259 -4.43 -0.76 -0.64
N PHE A 260 -4.77 0.39 -1.22
CA PHE A 260 -4.73 1.67 -0.49
C PHE A 260 -5.89 1.85 0.50
N GLY A 261 -6.92 0.99 0.43
CA GLY A 261 -8.03 0.91 1.37
C GLY A 261 -7.64 0.40 2.76
N LEU A 262 -6.53 -0.35 2.88
CA LEU A 262 -5.99 -0.79 4.17
C LEU A 262 -4.90 0.15 4.69
N ALA A 263 -3.99 0.57 3.82
CA ALA A 263 -2.91 1.48 4.12
C ALA A 263 -2.39 2.14 2.84
N TYR A 264 -1.93 3.37 2.91
CA TYR A 264 -1.34 4.09 1.79
C TYR A 264 -0.06 4.80 2.22
N ASP A 265 0.86 5.02 1.27
CA ASP A 265 2.18 5.65 1.49
C ASP A 265 3.02 5.01 2.62
N GLU A 266 2.72 3.76 2.95
CA GLU A 266 3.26 3.05 4.09
C GLU A 266 4.25 1.97 3.63
N VAL A 267 5.23 1.61 4.45
CA VAL A 267 6.13 0.48 4.16
C VAL A 267 5.40 -0.85 4.36
N PRO A 268 5.76 -1.94 3.67
CA PRO A 268 4.98 -3.18 3.72
C PRO A 268 4.83 -3.77 5.13
N PHE A 269 3.70 -4.42 5.37
CA PHE A 269 3.40 -5.06 6.65
C PHE A 269 2.43 -6.23 6.47
N ARG A 270 2.32 -7.08 7.48
CA ARG A 270 1.25 -8.09 7.53
C ARG A 270 0.07 -7.56 8.34
N PRO A 271 -1.17 -7.59 7.79
CA PRO A 271 -2.36 -7.33 8.57
C PRO A 271 -2.45 -8.32 9.75
N ALA A 272 -3.12 -7.95 10.85
CA ALA A 272 -3.23 -8.84 12.01
C ALA A 272 -4.00 -10.13 11.70
N ALA A 273 -5.04 -10.00 10.86
CA ALA A 273 -5.85 -11.12 10.43
C ALA A 273 -5.28 -11.71 9.13
N GLY A 274 -4.01 -12.14 9.14
CA GLY A 274 -3.48 -12.76 7.94
C GLY A 274 -1.98 -12.95 7.78
N GLY A 275 -1.60 -13.72 6.76
CA GLY A 275 -0.24 -13.98 6.30
C GLY A 275 0.19 -13.22 5.04
N VAL A 276 -0.76 -12.66 4.26
CA VAL A 276 -0.45 -11.92 3.02
C VAL A 276 0.33 -10.65 3.35
N LEU A 277 1.41 -10.42 2.63
CA LEU A 277 2.17 -9.18 2.77
C LEU A 277 1.43 -8.05 2.04
N GLU A 278 1.08 -7.00 2.76
CA GLU A 278 0.50 -5.82 2.13
C GLU A 278 1.58 -4.87 1.65
N VAL A 279 1.50 -4.47 0.38
CA VAL A 279 2.42 -3.54 -0.28
C VAL A 279 1.65 -2.27 -0.69
N PRO A 280 1.59 -1.26 0.19
CA PRO A 280 0.84 -0.03 -0.04
C PRO A 280 1.35 0.76 -1.27
N VAL A 281 0.42 1.44 -1.94
CA VAL A 281 0.70 2.37 -3.05
C VAL A 281 0.16 3.76 -2.74
N HIS A 282 0.67 4.76 -3.45
CA HIS A 282 0.17 6.13 -3.39
C HIS A 282 -1.21 6.22 -4.08
N PRO A 283 -2.26 6.73 -3.41
CA PRO A 283 -3.64 6.63 -3.90
C PRO A 283 -3.99 7.64 -4.99
N VAL A 284 -3.12 8.61 -5.29
CA VAL A 284 -3.38 9.61 -6.34
C VAL A 284 -2.85 9.17 -7.69
N CYS A 285 -3.76 8.66 -8.54
CA CYS A 285 -3.48 8.41 -9.95
C CYS A 285 -3.99 9.54 -10.87
N LEU A 286 -3.52 9.57 -12.11
CA LEU A 286 -3.98 10.54 -13.12
C LEU A 286 -5.51 10.55 -13.28
N GLY A 287 -6.17 9.39 -13.14
CA GLY A 287 -7.61 9.26 -13.32
C GLY A 287 -8.44 10.10 -12.36
N ILE A 288 -8.12 10.06 -11.07
CA ILE A 288 -8.86 10.82 -10.07
C ILE A 288 -8.62 12.33 -10.19
N VAL A 289 -7.46 12.74 -10.73
CA VAL A 289 -7.17 14.16 -11.02
C VAL A 289 -8.00 14.65 -12.20
N GLN A 290 -8.12 13.85 -13.26
CA GLN A 290 -9.01 14.15 -14.39
C GLN A 290 -10.48 14.20 -13.98
N GLU A 291 -10.92 13.32 -13.09
CA GLU A 291 -12.28 13.32 -12.55
C GLU A 291 -12.55 14.58 -11.73
N ALA A 292 -11.60 14.99 -10.88
CA ALA A 292 -11.70 16.26 -10.16
C ALA A 292 -11.79 17.46 -11.12
N ALA A 293 -11.00 17.46 -12.20
CA ALA A 293 -11.05 18.50 -13.21
C ALA A 293 -12.41 18.57 -13.92
N ARG A 294 -13.05 17.42 -14.20
CA ARG A 294 -14.40 17.36 -14.79
C ARG A 294 -15.50 17.78 -13.81
N ALA A 295 -15.34 17.45 -12.53
CA ALA A 295 -16.32 17.77 -11.48
C ALA A 295 -16.28 19.23 -11.03
N GLY A 296 -15.09 19.85 -11.06
CA GLY A 296 -14.92 21.27 -10.79
C GLY A 296 -15.51 22.09 -11.93
N LYS A 297 -16.70 22.69 -11.72
CA LYS A 297 -17.30 23.71 -12.61
C LYS A 297 -16.45 25.01 -12.74
N ASN A 298 -15.23 25.01 -12.21
CA ASN A 298 -14.24 26.09 -12.22
C ASN A 298 -13.03 25.75 -13.11
N GLY A 299 -13.18 24.87 -14.10
CA GLY A 299 -12.27 24.91 -15.23
C GLY A 299 -12.32 26.33 -15.77
N SER A 300 -11.29 27.13 -15.52
CA SER A 300 -11.12 28.36 -16.26
C SER A 300 -11.24 27.97 -17.74
N PRO A 301 -11.94 28.75 -18.60
CA PRO A 301 -12.01 28.48 -20.04
C PRO A 301 -10.63 28.27 -20.72
N THR A 302 -9.55 28.57 -20.00
CA THR A 302 -8.14 28.45 -20.36
C THR A 302 -7.49 27.11 -20.01
N ASP A 303 -8.13 26.21 -19.26
CA ASP A 303 -7.51 24.93 -18.88
C ASP A 303 -7.44 23.98 -20.09
N THR A 304 -6.23 23.82 -20.63
CA THR A 304 -5.96 22.82 -21.67
C THR A 304 -6.26 21.40 -21.16
N PRO A 305 -6.70 20.46 -22.01
CA PRO A 305 -6.92 19.05 -21.61
C PRO A 305 -5.71 18.36 -20.96
N ALA A 306 -4.50 18.93 -21.11
CA ALA A 306 -3.26 18.46 -20.50
C ALA A 306 -2.96 19.05 -19.11
N ALA A 307 -3.69 20.07 -18.63
CA ALA A 307 -3.44 20.71 -17.34
C ALA A 307 -3.56 19.73 -16.15
N PRO A 308 -4.58 18.85 -16.06
CA PRO A 308 -4.64 17.83 -15.01
C PRO A 308 -3.44 16.87 -15.03
N ALA A 309 -2.96 16.50 -16.21
CA ALA A 309 -1.81 15.63 -16.35
C ALA A 309 -0.51 16.29 -15.85
N ARG A 310 -0.30 17.58 -16.16
CA ARG A 310 0.84 18.34 -15.62
C ARG A 310 0.79 18.47 -14.09
N ALA A 311 -0.38 18.77 -13.54
CA ALA A 311 -0.56 18.87 -12.09
C ALA A 311 -0.30 17.53 -11.38
N TRP A 312 -0.69 16.42 -12.00
CA TRP A 312 -0.38 15.08 -11.49
C TRP A 312 1.13 14.78 -11.53
N VAL A 313 1.82 15.09 -12.64
CA VAL A 313 3.29 14.90 -12.74
C VAL A 313 4.01 15.69 -11.64
N GLU A 314 3.64 16.96 -11.43
CA GLU A 314 4.26 17.80 -10.39
C GLU A 314 4.03 17.25 -8.98
N HIS A 315 2.80 16.80 -8.70
CA HIS A 315 2.49 16.14 -7.44
C HIS A 315 3.34 14.89 -7.22
N VAL A 316 3.46 14.04 -8.24
CA VAL A 316 4.26 12.81 -8.17
C VAL A 316 5.74 13.11 -7.92
N ARG A 317 6.30 14.15 -8.54
CA ARG A 317 7.69 14.60 -8.28
C ARG A 317 7.87 14.98 -6.82
N GLY A 318 7.01 15.86 -6.30
CA GLY A 318 7.08 16.29 -4.90
C GLY A 318 6.92 15.13 -3.91
N PHE A 319 6.04 14.18 -4.22
CA PHE A 319 5.88 12.95 -3.45
C PHE A 319 7.15 12.08 -3.51
N ALA A 320 7.65 11.79 -4.70
CA ALA A 320 8.81 10.92 -4.91
C ALA A 320 10.06 11.45 -4.23
N ASP A 321 10.33 12.75 -4.35
CA ASP A 321 11.42 13.43 -3.66
C ASP A 321 11.32 13.30 -2.13
N ALA A 322 10.11 13.40 -1.59
CA ALA A 322 9.90 13.29 -0.16
C ALA A 322 10.05 11.85 0.35
N GLN A 323 9.50 10.86 -0.37
CA GLN A 323 9.73 9.43 -0.09
C GLN A 323 11.21 9.08 -0.16
N HIS A 324 11.92 9.56 -1.19
CA HIS A 324 13.35 9.33 -1.38
C HIS A 324 14.18 9.86 -0.21
N ARG A 325 13.93 11.10 0.24
CA ARG A 325 14.62 11.68 1.41
C ARG A 325 14.38 10.91 2.70
N LEU A 326 13.19 10.34 2.87
CA LEU A 326 12.86 9.46 4.01
C LEU A 326 13.41 8.04 3.84
N GLY A 327 13.88 7.71 2.63
CA GLY A 327 14.29 6.39 2.22
C GLY A 327 13.16 5.37 2.34
N GLU A 328 11.94 5.80 1.99
CA GLU A 328 10.72 5.01 1.93
C GLU A 328 10.35 4.73 0.46
N PRO A 329 9.52 3.71 0.15
CA PRO A 329 9.17 3.35 -1.22
C PRO A 329 8.38 4.44 -1.97
N ILE A 330 8.66 4.57 -3.27
CA ILE A 330 7.95 5.39 -4.25
C ILE A 330 7.09 4.44 -5.09
N PHE A 331 5.95 4.03 -4.54
CA PHE A 331 5.03 3.12 -5.22
C PHE A 331 3.82 3.88 -5.73
N LEU A 332 3.73 3.98 -7.05
CA LEU A 332 2.71 4.74 -7.77
C LEU A 332 1.78 3.77 -8.49
N TYR A 333 0.61 4.24 -8.91
CA TYR A 333 -0.25 3.45 -9.80
C TYR A 333 -0.99 4.31 -10.82
N GLY A 334 -1.52 3.65 -11.85
CA GLY A 334 -2.51 4.22 -12.74
C GLY A 334 -3.07 3.22 -13.74
N HIS A 335 -3.99 3.71 -14.56
CA HIS A 335 -4.79 2.90 -15.47
C HIS A 335 -4.48 3.28 -16.93
N PRO A 336 -4.50 2.35 -17.90
CA PRO A 336 -4.34 2.70 -19.31
C PRO A 336 -5.55 3.45 -19.89
N THR A 337 -6.73 2.83 -19.83
CA THR A 337 -7.90 3.18 -20.67
C THR A 337 -8.48 4.54 -20.32
N GLY A 338 -8.47 5.47 -21.29
CA GLY A 338 -8.97 6.83 -21.12
C GLY A 338 -8.12 7.70 -20.16
N ARG A 339 -6.97 7.19 -19.72
CA ARG A 339 -6.09 7.73 -18.67
C ARG A 339 -4.64 7.78 -19.16
N LEU A 340 -3.74 6.94 -18.66
CA LEU A 340 -2.31 6.96 -19.04
C LEU A 340 -2.13 6.76 -20.54
N GLY A 341 -2.93 5.93 -21.20
CA GLY A 341 -2.84 5.72 -22.64
C GLY A 341 -3.26 6.93 -23.48
N ARG A 342 -3.97 7.91 -22.89
CA ARG A 342 -4.29 9.21 -23.53
C ARG A 342 -3.26 10.28 -23.24
N TYR A 343 -2.46 10.09 -22.20
CA TYR A 343 -1.39 11.00 -21.78
C TYR A 343 -0.09 10.22 -21.54
N PRO A 344 0.41 9.43 -22.52
CA PRO A 344 1.59 8.60 -22.34
C PRO A 344 2.84 9.41 -21.98
N GLN A 345 2.91 10.67 -22.42
CA GLN A 345 3.97 11.62 -22.04
C GLN A 345 4.02 11.90 -20.53
N ALA A 346 2.89 11.82 -19.82
CA ALA A 346 2.86 12.00 -18.37
C ALA A 346 3.45 10.77 -17.66
N LEU A 347 3.15 9.56 -18.14
CA LEU A 347 3.76 8.34 -17.64
C LEU A 347 5.28 8.34 -17.89
N ALA A 348 5.70 8.66 -19.12
CA ALA A 348 7.11 8.73 -19.49
C ALA A 348 7.87 9.76 -18.62
N ALA A 349 7.29 10.94 -18.37
CA ALA A 349 7.88 11.94 -17.50
C ALA A 349 8.05 11.42 -16.06
N VAL A 350 7.00 10.81 -15.49
CA VAL A 350 7.08 10.25 -14.12
C VAL A 350 8.14 9.15 -14.03
N LEU A 351 8.15 8.19 -14.96
CA LEU A 351 9.14 7.10 -14.96
C LEU A 351 10.55 7.64 -15.10
N HIS A 352 10.77 8.60 -16.01
CA HIS A 352 12.06 9.25 -16.21
C HIS A 352 12.53 9.97 -14.95
N ASP A 353 11.72 10.86 -14.40
CA ASP A 353 12.11 11.70 -13.26
C ASP A 353 12.37 10.85 -12.01
N THR A 354 11.49 9.90 -11.71
CA THR A 354 11.62 9.06 -10.51
C THR A 354 12.76 8.04 -10.63
N SER A 355 13.03 7.51 -11.83
CA SER A 355 14.14 6.58 -12.05
C SER A 355 15.52 7.25 -12.00
N ASN A 356 15.58 8.56 -12.23
CA ASN A 356 16.81 9.34 -12.16
C ASN A 356 17.15 9.82 -10.75
N LEU A 357 16.33 9.49 -9.74
CA LEU A 357 16.68 9.75 -8.35
C LEU A 357 17.92 8.91 -7.95
N PRO A 358 18.87 9.48 -7.19
CA PRO A 358 20.11 8.80 -6.86
C PRO A 358 19.86 7.58 -5.99
N ALA A 359 20.54 6.47 -6.28
CA ALA A 359 20.44 5.23 -5.51
C ALA A 359 18.98 4.75 -5.30
N VAL A 360 18.11 4.92 -6.29
CA VAL A 360 16.76 4.33 -6.27
C VAL A 360 16.80 2.90 -6.82
N TRP A 361 16.21 1.95 -6.09
CA TRP A 361 16.05 0.59 -6.57
C TRP A 361 14.83 0.51 -7.48
N LYS A 362 15.06 0.43 -8.78
CA LYS A 362 14.01 0.07 -9.75
C LYS A 362 13.63 -1.39 -9.53
N THR A 363 12.39 -1.63 -9.13
CA THR A 363 11.95 -2.96 -8.73
C THR A 363 10.47 -3.21 -9.07
N THR A 364 10.09 -4.48 -9.08
CA THR A 364 8.71 -4.90 -9.21
C THR A 364 8.11 -5.11 -7.82
N LEU A 365 6.78 -5.07 -7.67
CA LEU A 365 6.14 -5.33 -6.38
C LEU A 365 6.45 -6.74 -5.89
N ALA A 366 6.53 -7.73 -6.78
CA ALA A 366 6.93 -9.09 -6.42
C ALA A 366 8.36 -9.18 -5.90
N GLU A 367 9.32 -8.51 -6.56
CA GLU A 367 10.71 -8.49 -6.11
C GLU A 367 10.88 -7.73 -4.79
N PHE A 368 10.15 -6.61 -4.63
CA PHE A 368 10.13 -5.89 -3.36
C PHE A 368 9.51 -6.71 -2.22
N ALA A 369 8.44 -7.46 -2.50
CA ALA A 369 7.81 -8.36 -1.53
C ALA A 369 8.77 -9.48 -1.12
N ARG A 370 9.55 -10.06 -2.04
CA ARG A 370 10.62 -11.03 -1.73
C ARG A 370 11.68 -10.43 -0.82
N TRP A 371 12.18 -9.24 -1.15
CA TRP A 371 13.10 -8.50 -0.28
C TRP A 371 12.50 -8.31 1.12
N TRP A 372 11.24 -7.88 1.20
CA TRP A 372 10.61 -7.59 2.48
C TRP A 372 10.46 -8.84 3.34
N ARG A 373 10.09 -9.98 2.74
CA ARG A 373 10.02 -11.28 3.46
C ARG A 373 11.39 -11.75 3.93
N PHE A 374 12.44 -11.54 3.14
CA PHE A 374 13.80 -11.79 3.58
C PHE A 374 14.18 -10.87 4.75
N ARG A 375 13.89 -9.58 4.62
CA ARG A 375 14.23 -8.54 5.61
C ARG A 375 13.68 -8.83 7.00
N ILE A 376 12.42 -9.23 7.11
CA ILE A 376 11.77 -9.53 8.41
C ILE A 376 12.34 -10.79 9.12
N GLN A 377 13.06 -11.65 8.39
CA GLN A 377 13.71 -12.84 8.95
C GLN A 377 15.09 -12.52 9.50
N VAL A 378 15.64 -11.34 9.21
CA VAL A 378 16.93 -10.91 9.75
C VAL A 378 16.77 -10.62 11.24
N ARG A 379 17.72 -11.10 12.03
CA ARG A 379 17.87 -10.82 13.46
C ARG A 379 19.17 -10.08 13.69
N LEU A 380 19.11 -9.04 14.51
CA LEU A 380 20.26 -8.23 14.88
C LEU A 380 20.44 -8.26 16.39
N THR A 381 21.67 -8.44 16.83
CA THR A 381 22.06 -8.23 18.23
C THR A 381 23.17 -7.21 18.27
N VAL A 382 23.08 -6.26 19.20
CA VAL A 382 24.02 -5.12 19.24
C VAL A 382 24.62 -4.95 20.61
N TRP A 383 25.94 -4.84 20.67
CA TRP A 383 26.71 -4.58 21.90
C TRP A 383 27.50 -3.29 21.79
N LEU A 384 27.83 -2.71 22.95
CA LEU A 384 28.83 -1.65 23.06
C LEU A 384 30.12 -2.24 23.63
N GLU A 385 31.19 -2.17 22.85
CA GLU A 385 32.52 -2.65 23.21
C GLU A 385 33.55 -1.54 22.97
N HIS A 386 34.25 -1.12 24.02
CA HIS A 386 35.34 -0.13 23.92
C HIS A 386 34.95 1.14 23.14
N GLY A 387 33.71 1.63 23.31
CA GLY A 387 33.20 2.83 22.63
C GLY A 387 32.75 2.63 21.18
N SER A 388 32.75 1.40 20.67
CA SER A 388 32.22 1.04 19.35
C SER A 388 31.02 0.09 19.46
N TYR A 389 30.08 0.19 18.51
CA TYR A 389 29.02 -0.79 18.41
C TYR A 389 29.47 -2.00 17.61
N VAL A 390 29.10 -3.19 18.07
CA VAL A 390 29.25 -4.44 17.35
C VAL A 390 27.86 -4.97 17.05
N VAL A 391 27.55 -5.14 15.77
CA VAL A 391 26.26 -5.65 15.28
C VAL A 391 26.49 -7.05 14.74
N LYS A 392 25.94 -8.06 15.42
CA LYS A 392 25.87 -9.43 14.89
C LYS A 392 24.58 -9.56 14.10
N VAL A 393 24.68 -10.21 12.94
CA VAL A 393 23.60 -10.39 11.98
C VAL A 393 23.35 -11.87 11.79
N GLU A 394 22.14 -12.31 12.09
CA GLU A 394 21.65 -13.64 11.76
C GLU A 394 20.59 -13.51 10.67
N ARG A 395 20.75 -14.24 9.56
CA ARG A 395 19.88 -14.10 8.39
C ARG A 395 19.75 -15.41 7.63
N PRO A 396 18.62 -15.64 6.95
CA PRO A 396 18.53 -16.73 5.98
C PRO A 396 19.50 -16.48 4.80
N PRO A 397 19.84 -17.53 4.03
CA PRO A 397 20.53 -17.35 2.76
C PRO A 397 19.66 -16.52 1.81
N GLY A 398 20.25 -15.58 1.08
CA GLY A 398 19.53 -14.74 0.12
C GLY A 398 20.45 -13.81 -0.65
N PRO A 399 20.00 -13.28 -1.81
CA PRO A 399 20.82 -12.45 -2.69
C PRO A 399 20.97 -11.00 -2.21
N TYR A 400 20.25 -10.61 -1.15
CA TYR A 400 20.13 -9.22 -0.76
C TYR A 400 21.26 -8.77 0.17
N ARG A 401 21.89 -7.65 -0.19
CA ARG A 401 22.83 -6.95 0.70
C ARG A 401 22.06 -6.12 1.71
N LEU A 402 22.48 -6.22 2.96
CA LEU A 402 21.82 -5.55 4.09
C LEU A 402 22.53 -4.25 4.44
N ALA A 403 21.78 -3.32 4.99
CA ALA A 403 22.29 -2.16 5.70
C ALA A 403 21.38 -1.85 6.89
N ILE A 404 21.96 -1.22 7.90
CA ILE A 404 21.21 -0.65 9.02
C ILE A 404 21.22 0.88 8.95
N ARG A 405 20.19 1.47 9.55
CA ARG A 405 20.09 2.89 9.82
C ARG A 405 20.27 3.10 11.32
N TYR A 406 21.40 3.70 11.69
CA TYR A 406 21.70 4.10 13.06
C TYR A 406 21.24 5.54 13.30
N TYR A 407 20.53 5.77 14.40
CA TYR A 407 19.99 7.07 14.75
C TYR A 407 20.70 7.68 15.96
N ARG A 408 20.82 9.00 15.93
CA ARG A 408 21.26 9.83 17.06
C ARG A 408 20.42 11.12 17.06
N GLY A 409 19.33 11.12 17.84
CA GLY A 409 18.33 12.19 17.76
C GLY A 409 17.72 12.28 16.36
N GLN A 410 17.79 13.45 15.72
CA GLN A 410 17.28 13.68 14.36
C GLN A 410 18.26 13.31 13.24
N ARG A 411 19.45 12.82 13.58
CA ARG A 411 20.48 12.44 12.61
C ARG A 411 20.45 10.94 12.37
N MET A 412 20.66 10.54 11.13
CA MET A 412 20.70 9.14 10.71
C MET A 412 21.97 8.87 9.91
N ALA A 413 22.60 7.72 10.14
CA ALA A 413 23.69 7.21 9.34
C ALA A 413 23.35 5.81 8.82
N VAL A 414 23.79 5.50 7.59
CA VAL A 414 23.62 4.17 7.00
C VAL A 414 24.93 3.39 7.16
N VAL A 415 24.84 2.15 7.65
CA VAL A 415 25.99 1.26 7.81
C VAL A 415 25.71 -0.03 7.02
N PRO A 416 26.51 -0.37 6.00
CA PRO A 416 26.36 -1.62 5.26
C PRO A 416 26.75 -2.82 6.15
N LEU A 417 26.02 -3.92 5.99
CA LEU A 417 26.25 -5.18 6.71
C LEU A 417 26.88 -6.21 5.76
N GLU A 418 28.19 -6.09 5.55
CA GLU A 418 28.95 -6.92 4.60
C GLU A 418 29.47 -8.24 5.20
N ALA A 419 29.45 -8.36 6.53
CA ALA A 419 29.87 -9.53 7.28
C ALA A 419 28.82 -9.93 8.33
N GLU A 420 28.96 -11.11 8.92
CA GLU A 420 28.10 -11.60 10.01
C GLU A 420 28.23 -10.77 11.29
N ALA A 421 29.35 -10.08 11.45
CA ALA A 421 29.58 -9.11 12.51
C ALA A 421 30.19 -7.84 11.92
N VAL A 422 29.58 -6.69 12.20
CA VAL A 422 30.07 -5.37 11.79
C VAL A 422 30.34 -4.53 13.02
N ARG A 423 31.54 -3.94 13.06
CA ARG A 423 31.92 -2.98 14.10
C ARG A 423 31.96 -1.58 13.51
N PHE A 424 31.36 -0.61 14.20
CA PHE A 424 31.46 0.79 13.81
C PHE A 424 31.54 1.73 15.01
N SER A 425 32.24 2.85 14.83
CA SER A 425 32.26 3.95 15.80
C SER A 425 31.25 5.02 15.39
N PRO A 426 30.35 5.46 16.29
CA PRO A 426 29.38 6.50 15.98
C PRO A 426 30.02 7.82 15.51
N ASN A 427 31.24 8.11 15.94
CA ASN A 427 31.94 9.35 15.59
C ASN A 427 32.61 9.28 14.20
N ALA A 428 32.71 8.08 13.61
CA ALA A 428 33.28 7.87 12.28
C ALA A 428 32.22 7.84 11.16
N LEU A 429 30.93 7.94 11.49
CA LEU A 429 29.85 7.88 10.53
C LEU A 429 29.51 9.24 9.92
N SER A 430 29.11 9.24 8.65
CA SER A 430 28.47 10.39 8.01
C SER A 430 26.97 10.38 8.30
N TYR A 431 26.47 11.49 8.83
CA TYR A 431 25.07 11.64 9.20
C TYR A 431 24.32 12.56 8.24
N VAL A 432 23.08 12.19 7.97
CA VAL A 432 22.08 13.04 7.32
C VAL A 432 21.00 13.44 8.33
N CYS A 433 20.55 14.69 8.25
CA CYS A 433 19.39 15.12 9.02
C CYS A 433 18.13 14.50 8.44
N GLN A 434 17.30 13.93 9.30
CA GLN A 434 15.99 13.44 8.88
C GLN A 434 15.00 14.61 8.77
N PRO A 435 14.05 14.54 7.81
CA PRO A 435 12.97 15.51 7.75
C PRO A 435 12.20 15.58 9.07
N ALA A 436 11.87 16.80 9.50
CA ALA A 436 11.07 17.02 10.71
C ALA A 436 9.58 16.74 10.48
N GLU A 437 9.13 16.72 9.22
CA GLU A 437 7.73 16.54 8.85
C GLU A 437 7.58 15.55 7.69
N LEU A 438 6.46 14.81 7.72
CA LEU A 438 6.05 13.94 6.63
C LEU A 438 5.41 14.76 5.48
N PRO A 439 5.32 14.18 4.28
CA PRO A 439 4.61 14.79 3.15
C PRO A 439 3.15 15.14 3.47
N GLN A 440 2.54 15.91 2.56
CA GLN A 440 1.16 16.38 2.70
C GLN A 440 0.18 15.23 2.99
N ARG A 441 -0.59 15.39 4.07
CA ARG A 441 -1.63 14.45 4.47
C ARG A 441 -2.92 14.72 3.71
N PRO A 442 -3.66 13.67 3.31
CA PRO A 442 -4.98 13.88 2.75
C PRO A 442 -5.94 14.40 3.82
N VAL A 443 -6.97 15.13 3.36
CA VAL A 443 -8.03 15.64 4.22
C VAL A 443 -9.20 14.65 4.21
N PRO A 444 -9.55 14.01 5.33
CA PRO A 444 -10.73 13.15 5.40
C PRO A 444 -11.99 13.97 5.12
N LEU A 445 -12.85 13.47 4.23
CA LEU A 445 -14.09 14.16 3.85
C LEU A 445 -15.29 13.81 4.76
N GLY A 446 -15.06 13.09 5.85
CA GLY A 446 -16.12 12.52 6.68
C GLY A 446 -16.90 11.42 5.94
N ARG A 447 -17.92 10.84 6.59
CA ARG A 447 -18.74 9.78 5.98
C ARG A 447 -19.55 10.35 4.81
N PRO A 448 -19.28 9.95 3.56
CA PRO A 448 -20.13 10.29 2.44
C PRO A 448 -21.26 9.26 2.37
N GLY A 449 -22.51 9.69 2.51
CA GLY A 449 -23.62 8.84 2.10
C GLY A 449 -24.93 9.13 2.79
N GLY A 450 -25.89 9.66 2.05
CA GLY A 450 -27.30 9.48 2.36
C GLY A 450 -27.70 8.00 2.31
N LEU A 451 -28.92 7.69 2.74
CA LEU A 451 -29.46 6.32 2.84
C LEU A 451 -29.20 5.44 1.60
N ARG A 452 -29.22 6.03 0.40
CA ARG A 452 -28.92 5.32 -0.86
C ARG A 452 -27.54 4.67 -0.89
N HIS A 453 -26.49 5.39 -0.47
CA HIS A 453 -25.13 4.86 -0.47
C HIS A 453 -24.97 3.75 0.57
N GLN A 454 -25.65 3.87 1.70
CA GLN A 454 -25.67 2.83 2.73
C GLN A 454 -26.36 1.57 2.19
N LEU A 455 -27.50 1.72 1.51
CA LEU A 455 -28.20 0.61 0.85
C LEU A 455 -27.34 -0.05 -0.24
N GLN A 456 -26.67 0.72 -1.10
CA GLN A 456 -25.77 0.17 -2.12
C GLN A 456 -24.62 -0.63 -1.50
N ARG A 457 -24.03 -0.14 -0.41
CA ARG A 457 -23.02 -0.89 0.34
C ARG A 457 -23.61 -2.17 0.93
N ILE A 458 -24.76 -2.09 1.59
CA ILE A 458 -25.44 -3.24 2.21
C ILE A 458 -25.70 -4.34 1.18
N LEU A 459 -26.20 -3.97 0.01
CA LEU A 459 -26.55 -4.88 -1.08
C LEU A 459 -25.34 -5.38 -1.89
N ASP A 460 -24.13 -4.88 -1.62
CA ASP A 460 -22.97 -5.08 -2.49
C ASP A 460 -23.29 -4.78 -3.97
N TRP A 461 -23.91 -3.64 -4.20
CA TRP A 461 -24.41 -3.29 -5.53
C TRP A 461 -23.25 -3.03 -6.50
N GLU A 462 -23.07 -3.93 -7.46
CA GLU A 462 -22.27 -3.71 -8.67
C GLU A 462 -23.10 -3.92 -9.93
N THR A 463 -22.52 -3.74 -11.11
CA THR A 463 -23.14 -3.98 -12.42
C THR A 463 -22.25 -4.74 -13.40
N VAL A 464 -21.06 -5.17 -12.96
CA VAL A 464 -20.04 -5.79 -13.80
C VAL A 464 -20.22 -7.30 -13.92
N THR A 465 -20.70 -7.98 -12.88
CA THR A 465 -20.97 -9.42 -12.90
C THR A 465 -22.21 -9.69 -13.75
N PRO A 466 -22.18 -10.56 -14.77
CA PRO A 466 -23.36 -10.96 -15.52
C PRO A 466 -24.49 -11.46 -14.60
N PHE A 467 -25.74 -11.18 -14.96
CA PHE A 467 -26.90 -11.47 -14.11
C PHE A 467 -27.04 -12.96 -13.76
N ASP A 468 -26.71 -13.82 -14.72
CA ASP A 468 -26.72 -15.27 -14.65
C ASP A 468 -25.55 -15.84 -13.83
N GLU A 469 -24.46 -15.09 -13.68
CA GLU A 469 -23.31 -15.47 -12.84
C GLU A 469 -23.49 -15.11 -11.36
N ILE A 470 -24.54 -14.35 -10.98
CA ILE A 470 -24.78 -13.99 -9.57
C ILE A 470 -25.37 -15.19 -8.80
N PRO A 471 -24.68 -15.71 -7.77
CA PRO A 471 -25.13 -16.90 -7.04
C PRO A 471 -26.36 -16.59 -6.18
N VAL A 472 -27.35 -17.49 -6.12
CA VAL A 472 -28.61 -17.30 -5.36
C VAL A 472 -28.55 -17.82 -3.92
N ASN A 473 -27.35 -18.10 -3.43
CA ASN A 473 -27.11 -18.68 -2.12
C ASN A 473 -27.21 -17.67 -0.96
N SER A 474 -27.47 -16.39 -1.24
CA SER A 474 -27.65 -15.36 -0.21
C SER A 474 -28.84 -14.45 -0.52
N TRP A 475 -29.49 -13.95 0.54
CA TRP A 475 -30.59 -12.98 0.40
C TRP A 475 -30.14 -11.69 -0.30
N ARG A 476 -28.87 -11.29 -0.11
CA ARG A 476 -28.29 -10.10 -0.76
C ARG A 476 -28.24 -10.30 -2.27
N ASN A 477 -27.76 -11.46 -2.71
CA ASN A 477 -27.65 -11.76 -4.13
C ASN A 477 -29.03 -11.95 -4.78
N LEU A 478 -29.99 -12.53 -4.05
CA LEU A 478 -31.38 -12.59 -4.49
C LEU A 478 -31.98 -11.18 -4.65
N ALA A 479 -31.76 -10.29 -3.68
CA ALA A 479 -32.20 -8.90 -3.76
C ALA A 479 -31.52 -8.16 -4.92
N LYS A 480 -30.21 -8.34 -5.09
CA LYS A 480 -29.41 -7.76 -6.18
C LYS A 480 -29.92 -8.21 -7.55
N ARG A 481 -30.16 -9.50 -7.75
CA ARG A 481 -30.78 -10.05 -8.97
C ARG A 481 -32.15 -9.45 -9.21
N THR A 482 -33.02 -9.47 -8.20
CA THR A 482 -34.40 -8.95 -8.31
C THR A 482 -34.40 -7.48 -8.71
N LEU A 483 -33.59 -6.66 -8.06
CA LEU A 483 -33.46 -5.23 -8.36
C LEU A 483 -32.90 -4.98 -9.77
N ARG A 484 -31.90 -5.76 -10.23
CA ARG A 484 -31.39 -5.64 -11.61
C ARG A 484 -32.44 -6.04 -12.65
N LEU A 485 -33.23 -7.08 -12.37
CA LEU A 485 -34.33 -7.49 -13.24
C LEU A 485 -35.40 -6.40 -13.33
N LEU A 486 -35.80 -5.82 -12.20
CA LEU A 486 -36.75 -4.70 -12.15
C LEU A 486 -36.20 -3.47 -12.88
N TRP A 487 -34.90 -3.20 -12.78
CA TRP A 487 -34.29 -2.06 -13.45
C TRP A 487 -34.20 -2.27 -14.97
N SER A 488 -33.79 -3.46 -15.42
CA SER A 488 -33.77 -3.81 -16.86
C SER A 488 -35.16 -3.74 -17.50
N THR A 489 -36.19 -4.20 -16.79
CA THR A 489 -37.58 -4.13 -17.25
C THR A 489 -38.12 -2.69 -17.24
N ALA A 490 -37.73 -1.85 -16.27
CA ALA A 490 -38.08 -0.43 -16.24
C ALA A 490 -37.42 0.38 -17.37
N ILE A 491 -36.15 0.10 -17.69
CA ILE A 491 -35.43 0.72 -18.81
C ILE A 491 -36.07 0.31 -20.15
N HIS A 492 -36.38 -0.98 -20.33
CA HIS A 492 -37.09 -1.44 -21.53
C HIS A 492 -38.51 -0.86 -21.67
N ARG A 493 -39.21 -0.54 -20.57
CA ARG A 493 -40.50 0.15 -20.63
C ARG A 493 -40.38 1.64 -21.00
N ARG A 494 -39.29 2.31 -20.62
CA ARG A 494 -39.04 3.72 -21.00
C ARG A 494 -38.51 3.90 -22.43
N LEU A 495 -37.97 2.84 -23.05
CA LEU A 495 -37.46 2.84 -24.41
C LEU A 495 -38.42 2.19 -25.43
N ARG A 496 -39.69 1.91 -25.06
CA ARG A 496 -40.68 1.55 -26.08
C ARG A 496 -40.91 2.76 -26.98
N PRO A 497 -40.70 2.65 -28.30
CA PRO A 497 -41.03 3.73 -29.22
C PRO A 497 -42.52 4.01 -29.10
N VAL A 498 -42.88 5.29 -28.91
CA VAL A 498 -44.24 5.76 -29.15
C VAL A 498 -44.55 5.36 -30.59
N GLN A 499 -45.38 4.33 -30.76
CA GLN A 499 -45.97 4.05 -32.06
C GLN A 499 -46.79 5.28 -32.42
N LEU A 500 -46.23 6.14 -33.28
CA LEU A 500 -46.98 7.17 -33.98
C LEU A 500 -48.12 6.46 -34.70
N SER A 501 -49.34 6.61 -34.18
CA SER A 501 -50.53 6.17 -34.88
C SER A 501 -50.60 6.95 -36.19
N THR A 502 -50.35 6.27 -37.30
CA THR A 502 -50.66 6.80 -38.62
C THR A 502 -52.19 6.82 -38.75
N SER A 503 -52.79 7.95 -38.37
CA SER A 503 -54.17 8.24 -38.73
C SER A 503 -54.23 8.45 -40.25
N ARG A 504 -54.74 7.43 -40.93
CA ARG A 504 -55.39 7.57 -42.24
C ARG A 504 -56.51 8.62 -42.12
N GLY A 505 -56.57 9.54 -43.07
CA GLY A 505 -57.84 10.20 -43.40
C GLY A 505 -57.71 11.63 -43.90
N GLY A 506 -57.88 11.81 -45.20
CA GLY A 506 -58.59 12.99 -45.72
C GLY A 506 -57.86 13.81 -46.77
N ASP A 507 -57.70 13.27 -47.98
CA ASP A 507 -57.61 14.11 -49.19
C ASP A 507 -58.93 14.90 -49.36
N ARG A 508 -58.83 16.24 -49.38
CA ARG A 508 -59.86 17.12 -49.94
C ARG A 508 -59.31 17.75 -51.21
N PRO A 509 -60.05 17.73 -52.35
CA PRO A 509 -59.63 18.43 -53.55
C PRO A 509 -59.91 19.95 -53.43
N PRO A 510 -59.21 20.77 -54.21
CA PRO A 510 -59.34 22.23 -54.14
C PRO A 510 -60.66 22.69 -54.78
N LYS A 511 -61.32 23.66 -54.15
CA LYS A 511 -62.30 24.53 -54.81
C LYS A 511 -61.58 25.83 -55.18
N GLY A 512 -61.80 26.28 -56.42
CA GLY A 512 -61.31 27.55 -56.95
C GLY A 512 -62.13 28.75 -56.51
#